data_AF-A0A9D4HB81-F1
#
_entry.id   AF-A0A9D4HB81-F1
#
_cell.length_a   1.000
_cell.length_b   1.000
_cell.length_c   1.000
_cell.angle_alpha   90.00
_cell.angle_beta   90.00
_cell.angle_gamma   90.00
#
_symmetry.space_group_name_H-M   'P 1'
#
loop_
_entity.id
_entity.type
_entity.pdbx_description
1 polymer ?
#
loop_
_entity_poly.entity_id
_entity_poly.type
_entity_poly.pdbx_seq_one_letter_code
_entity_poly.pdbx_strand_id
1 'polypeptide(L)'
;MSRQNTQGTGPNLCNRNPSPPINTSVSDQLDCAFDVSLDDVFRSVRDRLQGLSSSMFNTSDEDESNKQSSAVQRDVEHTWRKELEENEVTLHDSRGRGRDVEHNWRNELEEKEVTLQDRERFLMNRDQYMQAKKRKLEDFEKAMLDRMNKIEQEYTIKEGEMNEKESEIHLHMRDTEKRLNERLQEMEMKHKRKEQELIDKERNIERLKNEWHEKFRRLNLLQRIQENVIRDRDTPLQRHDYSCHEQESKKESPKDMNHETFLKEVTTEKKVKIGGAYSKEADAHRGKDIEIKQPKEATEIKGVESADETRKKYDDRNDLRCREKSEDLKSKLNLTSFSGMEPVPRYEATFEEWKQEVECVKAIYSEMDVLQAIRKALKGQVKRIMLHLGLNASVQMIEMKLEDAYGNIASRDSILSHFFLAEQKETESIVEWGLWLEERCFYKQVERQQ
;
A
#
# COMPACT_ATOMS: atom_id res chain seq x y z
N MET A 1 11.83 25.14 47.41
CA MET A 1 11.56 26.44 46.75
C MET A 1 10.71 26.13 45.51
N SER A 2 9.39 26.10 45.68
CA SER A 2 8.42 27.15 45.27
C SER A 2 8.06 27.07 43.78
N ARG A 3 6.86 26.54 43.46
CA ARG A 3 5.68 27.22 42.82
C ARG A 3 5.81 27.34 41.29
N GLN A 4 4.84 27.07 40.40
CA GLN A 4 3.37 27.08 40.41
C GLN A 4 2.83 26.25 39.21
N ASN A 5 1.92 25.30 39.45
CA ASN A 5 0.54 25.21 38.91
C ASN A 5 -0.03 26.44 38.17
N THR A 6 -0.52 26.20 36.95
CA THR A 6 -1.65 26.94 36.35
C THR A 6 -2.59 25.98 35.61
N GLN A 7 -3.79 25.81 36.16
CA GLN A 7 -4.94 25.20 35.50
C GLN A 7 -5.57 26.24 34.55
N GLY A 8 -5.81 25.83 33.29
CA GLY A 8 -6.53 26.62 32.29
C GLY A 8 -7.97 26.12 32.15
N THR A 9 -8.90 27.02 32.44
CA THR A 9 -10.36 26.92 32.32
C THR A 9 -10.83 26.82 30.86
N GLY A 10 -11.71 25.86 30.56
CA GLY A 10 -12.38 25.74 29.26
C GLY A 10 -13.60 26.68 29.12
N PRO A 11 -13.96 27.13 27.90
CA PRO A 11 -15.07 28.05 27.69
C PRO A 11 -16.43 27.35 27.56
N ASN A 12 -17.42 27.94 28.24
CA ASN A 12 -18.84 27.62 28.16
C ASN A 12 -19.45 28.01 26.80
N LEU A 13 -20.04 27.06 26.09
CA LEU A 13 -20.93 27.29 24.95
C LEU A 13 -22.39 27.13 25.39
N CYS A 14 -23.09 28.24 25.60
CA CYS A 14 -24.56 28.30 25.65
C CYS A 14 -25.02 29.73 25.33
N ASN A 15 -25.37 29.99 24.08
CA ASN A 15 -26.17 31.16 23.73
C ASN A 15 -27.14 30.80 22.60
N ARG A 16 -28.37 30.39 22.97
CA ARG A 16 -29.50 30.21 22.06
C ARG A 16 -30.38 31.47 22.16
N ASN A 17 -30.45 32.23 21.07
CA ASN A 17 -31.44 33.30 20.90
C ASN A 17 -32.86 32.70 20.78
N PRO A 18 -33.87 33.25 21.47
CA PRO A 18 -35.26 32.89 21.24
C PRO A 18 -35.84 33.65 20.04
N SER A 19 -36.53 32.93 19.15
CA SER A 19 -37.30 33.48 18.03
C SER A 19 -38.51 34.31 18.51
N PRO A 20 -38.95 35.32 17.74
CA PRO A 20 -40.13 36.12 18.08
C PRO A 20 -41.45 35.35 17.84
N PRO A 21 -42.51 35.66 18.61
CA PRO A 21 -43.80 34.99 18.47
C PRO A 21 -44.52 35.41 17.19
N ILE A 22 -45.14 34.42 16.56
CA ILE A 22 -45.90 34.50 15.32
C ILE A 22 -47.26 35.18 15.57
N ASN A 23 -47.62 36.06 14.63
CA ASN A 23 -48.84 36.86 14.52
C ASN A 23 -50.14 36.17 14.95
N THR A 24 -50.91 36.88 15.78
CA THR A 24 -52.35 36.69 16.00
C THR A 24 -53.15 37.03 14.73
N SER A 25 -54.14 36.20 14.44
CA SER A 25 -55.02 36.24 13.28
C SER A 25 -55.81 37.56 13.18
N VAL A 26 -55.77 38.19 12.01
CA VAL A 26 -56.57 39.38 11.66
C VAL A 26 -58.08 39.07 11.66
N SER A 27 -58.50 37.79 11.66
CA SER A 27 -59.91 37.43 11.76
C SER A 27 -60.56 37.80 13.09
N ASP A 28 -59.80 37.89 14.19
CA ASP A 28 -60.37 38.16 15.52
C ASP A 28 -60.72 39.64 15.75
N GLN A 29 -60.31 40.55 14.85
CA GLN A 29 -60.60 42.00 14.98
C GLN A 29 -61.84 42.45 14.18
N LEU A 30 -62.39 41.61 13.29
CA LEU A 30 -63.50 42.00 12.41
C LEU A 30 -64.89 41.72 13.00
N ASP A 31 -65.00 40.92 14.07
CA ASP A 31 -66.29 40.59 14.68
C ASP A 31 -66.82 41.64 15.68
N CYS A 32 -66.05 42.71 15.98
CA CYS A 32 -66.44 43.70 16.98
C CYS A 32 -67.04 45.01 16.42
N ALA A 33 -67.12 45.18 15.09
CA ALA A 33 -67.36 46.52 14.50
C ALA A 33 -68.75 46.72 13.85
N PHE A 34 -69.62 45.70 13.76
CA PHE A 34 -70.88 45.82 13.02
C PHE A 34 -72.13 45.36 13.79
N ASP A 35 -72.13 45.42 15.12
CA ASP A 35 -73.27 45.00 15.94
C ASP A 35 -74.08 46.19 16.52
N VAL A 36 -74.26 47.25 15.72
CA VAL A 36 -75.38 48.18 15.98
C VAL A 36 -76.60 47.56 15.33
N SER A 37 -77.29 46.68 16.08
CA SER A 37 -78.53 46.08 15.63
C SER A 37 -79.53 47.18 15.26
N LEU A 38 -80.16 47.05 14.09
CA LEU A 38 -81.31 47.87 13.70
C LEU A 38 -82.36 47.92 14.82
N ASP A 39 -82.45 46.89 15.66
CA ASP A 39 -83.33 46.85 16.83
C ASP A 39 -83.00 47.91 17.89
N ASP A 40 -81.73 48.29 18.08
CA ASP A 40 -81.35 49.31 19.06
C ASP A 40 -81.66 50.73 18.56
N VAL A 41 -81.57 50.95 17.25
CA VAL A 41 -82.05 52.19 16.62
C VAL A 41 -83.58 52.27 16.73
N PHE A 42 -84.30 51.18 16.42
CA PHE A 42 -85.76 51.14 16.55
C PHE A 42 -86.22 51.26 18.01
N ARG A 43 -85.48 50.72 18.99
CA ARG A 43 -85.75 50.94 20.43
C ARG A 43 -85.57 52.39 20.82
N SER A 44 -84.46 53.02 20.44
CA SER A 44 -84.19 54.43 20.76
C SER A 44 -85.27 55.37 20.19
N VAL A 45 -85.73 55.12 18.96
CA VAL A 45 -86.83 55.88 18.35
C VAL A 45 -88.15 55.60 19.09
N ARG A 46 -88.44 54.34 19.45
CA ARG A 46 -89.64 53.96 20.20
C ARG A 46 -89.68 54.59 21.59
N ASP A 47 -88.56 54.60 22.31
CA ASP A 47 -88.45 55.16 23.67
C ASP A 47 -88.63 56.68 23.65
N ARG A 48 -88.10 57.36 22.61
CA ARG A 48 -88.33 58.80 22.39
C ARG A 48 -89.80 59.11 22.07
N LEU A 49 -90.47 58.29 21.26
CA LEU A 49 -91.90 58.45 20.95
C LEU A 49 -92.77 58.20 22.20
N GLN A 50 -92.41 57.27 23.07
CA GLN A 50 -93.11 57.05 24.34
C GLN A 50 -92.89 58.20 25.35
N GLY A 51 -91.71 58.81 25.37
CA GLY A 51 -91.43 60.00 26.16
C GLY A 51 -92.30 61.20 25.77
N LEU A 52 -92.51 61.41 24.47
CA LEU A 52 -93.38 62.47 23.96
C LEU A 52 -94.86 62.20 24.26
N SER A 53 -95.31 60.93 24.21
CA SER A 53 -96.68 60.56 24.60
C SER A 53 -96.98 60.78 26.09
N SER A 54 -95.98 60.67 26.96
CA SER A 54 -96.15 60.87 28.41
C SER A 54 -96.17 62.34 28.80
N SER A 55 -95.60 63.23 27.97
CA SER A 55 -95.55 64.67 28.21
C SER A 55 -96.84 65.41 27.83
N MET A 56 -97.76 64.81 27.08
CA MET A 56 -98.97 65.48 26.58
C MET A 56 -100.22 65.34 27.47
N PHE A 57 -100.18 64.61 28.59
CA PHE A 57 -101.38 64.29 29.38
C PHE A 57 -101.57 65.03 30.71
N ASN A 58 -100.75 66.04 31.04
CA ASN A 58 -100.97 66.89 32.22
C ASN A 58 -101.04 68.36 31.86
N THR A 59 -102.19 68.80 31.35
CA THR A 59 -102.72 70.16 31.57
C THR A 59 -104.23 70.12 31.33
N SER A 60 -105.00 70.05 32.42
CA SER A 60 -106.36 70.52 32.44
C SER A 60 -106.28 72.03 32.62
N ASP A 61 -106.49 72.77 31.53
CA ASP A 61 -107.06 74.13 31.57
C ASP A 61 -107.63 74.41 30.17
N GLU A 62 -108.95 74.54 30.13
CA GLU A 62 -109.72 74.90 28.95
C GLU A 62 -109.44 76.36 28.55
N ASP A 63 -109.55 76.62 27.25
CA ASP A 63 -109.76 77.94 26.64
C ASP A 63 -108.57 78.91 26.44
N GLU A 64 -107.46 78.45 25.84
CA GLU A 64 -106.63 79.30 24.93
C GLU A 64 -105.92 78.50 23.81
N SER A 65 -106.46 77.33 23.45
CA SER A 65 -105.74 76.24 22.77
C SER A 65 -105.76 76.23 21.22
N ASN A 66 -106.28 77.27 20.54
CA ASN A 66 -106.46 77.19 19.07
C ASN A 66 -105.53 78.07 18.21
N LYS A 67 -104.53 78.71 18.80
CA LYS A 67 -103.44 79.40 18.05
C LYS A 67 -102.04 78.88 18.39
N GLN A 68 -101.84 78.29 19.57
CA GLN A 68 -100.58 77.64 19.95
C GLN A 68 -100.43 76.25 19.31
N SER A 69 -101.52 75.52 19.04
CA SER A 69 -101.48 74.20 18.39
C SER A 69 -100.95 74.24 16.94
N SER A 70 -101.19 75.33 16.17
CA SER A 70 -100.68 75.49 14.80
C SER A 70 -99.19 75.83 14.75
N ALA A 71 -98.67 76.55 15.76
CA ALA A 71 -97.25 76.88 15.87
C ALA A 71 -96.46 75.65 16.31
N VAL A 72 -96.96 74.91 17.31
CA VAL A 72 -96.36 73.65 17.77
C VAL A 72 -96.35 72.60 16.66
N GLN A 73 -97.42 72.48 15.88
CA GLN A 73 -97.46 71.52 14.76
C GLN A 73 -96.50 71.89 13.63
N ARG A 74 -96.33 73.19 13.32
CA ARG A 74 -95.32 73.65 12.34
C ARG A 74 -93.89 73.46 12.84
N ASP A 75 -93.62 73.68 14.12
CA ASP A 75 -92.30 73.42 14.71
C ASP A 75 -91.99 71.93 14.74
N VAL A 76 -92.98 71.07 15.03
CA VAL A 76 -92.81 69.61 14.97
C VAL A 76 -92.56 69.15 13.53
N GLU A 77 -93.32 69.62 12.54
CA GLU A 77 -93.09 69.29 11.13
C GLU A 77 -91.74 69.82 10.60
N HIS A 78 -91.30 71.00 11.05
CA HIS A 78 -90.00 71.55 10.69
C HIS A 78 -88.86 70.74 11.34
N THR A 79 -89.04 70.32 12.60
CA THR A 79 -88.07 69.46 13.31
C THR A 79 -87.97 68.08 12.64
N TRP A 80 -89.10 67.49 12.26
CA TRP A 80 -89.14 66.22 11.53
C TRP A 80 -88.50 66.30 10.14
N ARG A 81 -88.74 67.38 9.37
CA ARG A 81 -88.05 67.58 8.08
C ARG A 81 -86.55 67.74 8.26
N LYS A 82 -86.13 68.50 9.27
CA LYS A 82 -84.72 68.68 9.58
C LYS A 82 -84.06 67.35 9.99
N GLU A 83 -84.72 66.54 10.81
CA GLU A 83 -84.25 65.19 11.16
C GLU A 83 -84.22 64.24 9.95
N LEU A 84 -85.18 64.34 9.03
CA LEU A 84 -85.17 63.58 7.77
C LEU A 84 -84.02 63.98 6.86
N GLU A 85 -83.75 65.29 6.70
CA GLU A 85 -82.61 65.78 5.93
C GLU A 85 -81.28 65.38 6.59
N GLU A 86 -81.17 65.48 7.92
CA GLU A 86 -79.99 65.01 8.66
C GLU A 86 -79.80 63.48 8.54
N ASN A 87 -80.89 62.71 8.55
CA ASN A 87 -80.86 61.25 8.33
C ASN A 87 -80.52 60.87 6.88
N GLU A 88 -81.00 61.62 5.88
CA GLU A 88 -80.62 61.41 4.48
C GLU A 88 -79.15 61.75 4.23
N VAL A 89 -78.64 62.82 4.85
CA VAL A 89 -77.22 63.19 4.79
C VAL A 89 -76.36 62.11 5.45
N THR A 90 -76.73 61.61 6.63
CA THR A 90 -75.99 60.53 7.30
C THR A 90 -76.07 59.19 6.56
N LEU A 91 -77.20 58.88 5.92
CA LEU A 91 -77.32 57.71 5.04
C LEU A 91 -76.49 57.85 3.76
N HIS A 92 -76.46 59.04 3.15
CA HIS A 92 -75.64 59.30 1.97
C HIS A 92 -74.15 59.23 2.30
N ASP A 93 -73.73 59.79 3.43
CA ASP A 93 -72.36 59.72 3.96
C ASP A 93 -71.98 58.27 4.32
N SER A 94 -72.89 57.50 4.91
CA SER A 94 -72.67 56.07 5.18
C SER A 94 -72.59 55.21 3.92
N ARG A 95 -73.36 55.55 2.86
CA ARG A 95 -73.23 54.93 1.53
C ARG A 95 -71.93 55.33 0.83
N GLY A 96 -71.45 56.56 1.04
CA GLY A 96 -70.14 57.02 0.57
C GLY A 96 -69.02 56.18 1.20
N ARG A 97 -69.00 56.10 2.53
CA ARG A 97 -68.07 55.26 3.29
C ARG A 97 -68.13 53.79 2.87
N GLY A 98 -69.32 53.25 2.62
CA GLY A 98 -69.48 51.87 2.13
C GLY A 98 -68.81 51.63 0.77
N ARG A 99 -68.91 52.57 -0.17
CA ARG A 99 -68.24 52.48 -1.48
C ARG A 99 -66.73 52.63 -1.36
N ASP A 100 -66.24 53.48 -0.47
CA ASP A 100 -64.81 53.66 -0.23
C ASP A 100 -64.19 52.40 0.39
N VAL A 101 -64.91 51.76 1.33
CA VAL A 101 -64.51 50.46 1.90
C VAL A 101 -64.51 49.38 0.81
N GLU A 102 -65.55 49.30 -0.03
CA GLU A 102 -65.59 48.32 -1.12
C GLU A 102 -64.45 48.54 -2.13
N HIS A 103 -64.16 49.78 -2.49
CA HIS A 103 -63.06 50.11 -3.39
C HIS A 103 -61.69 49.79 -2.76
N ASN A 104 -61.49 50.10 -1.48
CA ASN A 104 -60.27 49.73 -0.77
C ASN A 104 -60.09 48.20 -0.70
N TRP A 105 -61.16 47.45 -0.43
CA TRP A 105 -61.13 45.99 -0.44
C TRP A 105 -60.81 45.42 -1.82
N ARG A 106 -61.36 45.99 -2.90
CA ARG A 106 -61.01 45.58 -4.27
C ARG A 106 -59.54 45.85 -4.59
N ASN A 107 -59.03 47.03 -4.22
CA ASN A 107 -57.62 47.39 -4.42
C ASN A 107 -56.69 46.45 -3.62
N GLU A 108 -57.02 46.15 -2.36
CA GLU A 108 -56.28 45.18 -1.55
C GLU A 108 -56.31 43.76 -2.16
N LEU A 109 -57.44 43.38 -2.77
CA LEU A 109 -57.59 42.08 -3.42
C LEU A 109 -56.78 42.00 -4.72
N GLU A 110 -56.78 43.07 -5.52
CA GLU A 110 -55.94 43.19 -6.72
C GLU A 110 -54.44 43.18 -6.36
N GLU A 111 -54.03 43.90 -5.31
CA GLU A 111 -52.63 43.87 -4.83
C GLU A 111 -52.24 42.46 -4.37
N LYS A 112 -53.10 41.79 -3.61
CA LYS A 112 -52.88 40.39 -3.21
C LYS A 112 -52.81 39.45 -4.42
N GLU A 113 -53.64 39.66 -5.45
CA GLU A 113 -53.60 38.86 -6.67
C GLU A 113 -52.28 39.04 -7.44
N VAL A 114 -51.79 40.27 -7.58
CA VAL A 114 -50.48 40.55 -8.19
C VAL A 114 -49.35 39.87 -7.40
N THR A 115 -49.36 39.97 -6.06
CA THR A 115 -48.34 39.30 -5.23
C THR A 115 -48.40 37.77 -5.32
N LEU A 116 -49.59 37.18 -5.49
CA LEU A 116 -49.74 35.75 -5.73
C LEU A 116 -49.19 35.34 -7.10
N GLN A 117 -49.47 36.09 -8.15
CA GLN A 117 -48.92 35.83 -9.48
C GLN A 117 -47.39 35.93 -9.50
N ASP A 118 -46.81 36.91 -8.82
CA ASP A 118 -45.35 37.05 -8.71
C ASP A 118 -44.73 35.89 -7.92
N ARG A 119 -45.41 35.42 -6.86
CA ARG A 119 -45.01 34.24 -6.11
C ARG A 119 -45.07 32.97 -6.97
N GLU A 120 -46.10 32.80 -7.78
CA GLU A 120 -46.23 31.68 -8.71
C GLU A 120 -45.10 31.70 -9.76
N ARG A 121 -44.79 32.86 -10.35
CA ARG A 121 -43.65 33.00 -11.27
C ARG A 121 -42.33 32.67 -10.58
N PHE A 122 -42.14 33.12 -9.35
CA PHE A 122 -40.95 32.80 -8.57
C PHE A 122 -40.80 31.29 -8.35
N LEU A 123 -41.87 30.60 -7.98
CA LEU A 123 -41.87 29.14 -7.80
C LEU A 123 -41.58 28.41 -9.11
N MET A 124 -42.18 28.83 -10.23
CA MET A 124 -41.91 28.25 -11.54
C MET A 124 -40.45 28.43 -11.97
N ASN A 125 -39.87 29.61 -11.77
CA ASN A 125 -38.45 29.87 -12.05
C ASN A 125 -37.53 29.02 -11.16
N ARG A 126 -37.89 28.85 -9.88
CA ARG A 126 -37.16 27.98 -8.95
C ARG A 126 -37.19 26.52 -9.41
N ASP A 127 -38.36 26.03 -9.84
CA ASP A 127 -38.50 24.65 -10.32
C ASP A 127 -37.74 24.41 -11.62
N GLN A 128 -37.76 25.37 -12.55
CA GLN A 128 -36.92 25.32 -13.76
C GLN A 128 -35.43 25.30 -13.43
N TYR A 129 -34.98 26.12 -12.48
CA TYR A 129 -33.59 26.10 -12.00
C TYR A 129 -33.21 24.74 -11.40
N MET A 130 -34.09 24.17 -10.57
CA MET A 130 -33.84 22.86 -9.95
C MET A 130 -33.81 21.73 -10.99
N GLN A 131 -34.68 21.76 -12.00
CA GLN A 131 -34.63 20.83 -13.12
C GLN A 131 -33.35 20.98 -13.95
N ALA A 132 -32.92 22.20 -14.24
CA ALA A 132 -31.67 22.45 -14.96
C ALA A 132 -30.45 21.94 -14.16
N LYS A 133 -30.44 22.14 -12.84
CA LYS A 133 -29.41 21.60 -11.95
C LYS A 133 -29.41 20.07 -11.93
N LYS A 134 -30.60 19.45 -11.91
CA LYS A 134 -30.75 17.99 -11.98
C LYS A 134 -30.17 17.43 -13.28
N ARG A 135 -30.49 18.03 -14.44
CA ARG A 135 -29.93 17.61 -15.74
C ARG A 135 -28.41 17.71 -15.77
N LYS A 136 -27.82 18.79 -15.23
CA LYS A 136 -26.36 18.93 -15.14
C LYS A 136 -25.72 17.85 -14.28
N LEU A 137 -26.38 17.41 -13.21
CA LEU A 137 -25.91 16.29 -12.39
C LEU A 137 -26.00 14.97 -13.14
N GLU A 138 -27.12 14.71 -13.84
CA GLU A 138 -27.29 13.51 -14.68
C GLU A 138 -26.24 13.45 -15.80
N ASP A 139 -25.95 14.58 -16.47
CA ASP A 139 -24.90 14.67 -17.50
C ASP A 139 -23.51 14.40 -16.91
N PHE A 140 -23.24 14.90 -15.70
CA PHE A 140 -21.99 14.66 -15.00
C PHE A 140 -21.83 13.19 -14.57
N GLU A 141 -22.88 12.59 -14.02
CA GLU A 141 -22.90 11.15 -13.68
C GLU A 141 -22.66 10.28 -14.90
N LYS A 142 -23.32 10.59 -16.03
CA LYS A 142 -23.09 9.89 -17.30
C LYS A 142 -21.65 10.03 -17.78
N ALA A 143 -21.07 11.22 -17.73
CA ALA A 143 -19.68 11.45 -18.12
C ALA A 143 -18.68 10.70 -17.22
N MET A 144 -18.96 10.58 -15.91
CA MET A 144 -18.16 9.76 -15.02
C MET A 144 -18.26 8.27 -15.37
N LEU A 145 -19.47 7.77 -15.64
CA LEU A 145 -19.69 6.37 -16.02
C LEU A 145 -18.97 6.02 -17.33
N ASP A 146 -19.06 6.89 -18.34
CA ASP A 146 -18.34 6.72 -19.61
C ASP A 146 -16.82 6.68 -19.40
N ARG A 147 -16.29 7.52 -18.49
CA ARG A 147 -14.87 7.50 -18.14
C ARG A 147 -14.47 6.23 -17.40
N MET A 148 -15.29 5.72 -16.49
CA MET A 148 -15.05 4.46 -15.79
C MET A 148 -15.02 3.28 -16.76
N ASN A 149 -16.02 3.19 -17.65
CA ASN A 149 -16.08 2.15 -18.68
C ASN A 149 -14.86 2.21 -19.62
N LYS A 150 -14.39 3.42 -19.96
CA LYS A 150 -13.17 3.59 -20.75
C LYS A 150 -11.93 3.06 -20.03
N ILE A 151 -11.79 3.35 -18.73
CA ILE A 151 -10.67 2.84 -17.91
C ILE A 151 -10.72 1.31 -17.83
N GLU A 152 -11.90 0.72 -17.67
CA GLU A 152 -12.09 -0.74 -17.62
C GLU A 152 -11.72 -1.41 -18.96
N GLN A 153 -12.09 -0.80 -20.09
CA GLN A 153 -11.67 -1.25 -21.42
C GLN A 153 -10.15 -1.18 -21.60
N GLU A 154 -9.52 -0.06 -21.22
CA GLU A 154 -8.05 0.09 -21.28
C GLU A 154 -7.33 -0.93 -20.41
N TYR A 155 -7.87 -1.25 -19.23
CA TYR A 155 -7.33 -2.29 -18.36
C TYR A 155 -7.43 -3.68 -19.02
N THR A 156 -8.58 -4.00 -19.60
CA THR A 156 -8.83 -5.29 -20.27
C THR A 156 -7.88 -5.50 -21.46
N ILE A 157 -7.62 -4.45 -22.23
CA ILE A 157 -6.66 -4.49 -23.34
C ILE A 157 -5.23 -4.75 -22.82
N LYS A 158 -4.80 -4.02 -21.79
CA LYS A 158 -3.47 -4.20 -21.18
C LYS A 158 -3.28 -5.59 -20.59
N GLU A 159 -4.32 -6.13 -19.95
CA GLU A 159 -4.30 -7.50 -19.42
C GLU A 159 -4.12 -8.52 -20.56
N GLY A 160 -4.81 -8.34 -21.69
CA GLY A 160 -4.60 -9.13 -22.90
C GLY A 160 -3.16 -9.07 -23.43
N GLU A 161 -2.58 -7.87 -23.53
CA GLU A 161 -1.19 -7.68 -23.99
C GLU A 161 -0.16 -8.30 -23.04
N MET A 162 -0.40 -8.27 -21.72
CA MET A 162 0.47 -8.92 -20.73
C MET A 162 0.41 -10.43 -20.86
N ASN A 163 -0.79 -11.01 -21.00
CA ASN A 163 -0.98 -12.45 -21.18
C ASN A 163 -0.33 -12.97 -22.48
N GLU A 164 -0.36 -12.17 -23.55
CA GLU A 164 0.34 -12.50 -24.81
C GLU A 164 1.86 -12.51 -24.62
N LYS A 165 2.43 -11.48 -23.98
CA LYS A 165 3.86 -11.42 -23.65
C LYS A 165 4.30 -12.56 -22.72
N GLU A 166 3.49 -12.90 -21.73
CA GLU A 166 3.75 -14.03 -20.83
C GLU A 166 3.77 -15.36 -21.61
N SER A 167 2.85 -15.53 -22.56
CA SER A 167 2.83 -16.69 -23.45
C SER A 167 4.06 -16.77 -24.36
N GLU A 168 4.53 -15.63 -24.88
CA GLU A 168 5.78 -15.55 -25.65
C GLU A 168 7.01 -15.92 -24.82
N ILE A 169 7.09 -15.42 -23.58
CA ILE A 169 8.17 -15.76 -22.64
C ILE A 169 8.17 -17.27 -22.35
N HIS A 170 7.01 -17.85 -22.08
CA HIS A 170 6.90 -19.30 -21.84
C HIS A 170 7.30 -20.12 -23.07
N LEU A 171 6.93 -19.70 -24.28
CA LEU A 171 7.35 -20.36 -25.51
C LEU A 171 8.88 -20.28 -25.68
N HIS A 172 9.47 -19.11 -25.48
CA HIS A 172 10.93 -18.93 -25.53
C HIS A 172 11.64 -19.80 -24.48
N MET A 173 11.13 -19.86 -23.25
CA MET A 173 11.68 -20.73 -22.20
C MET A 173 11.67 -22.20 -22.62
N ARG A 174 10.55 -22.69 -23.15
CA ARG A 174 10.43 -24.08 -23.64
C ARG A 174 11.42 -24.37 -24.77
N ASP A 175 11.62 -23.43 -25.69
CA ASP A 175 12.61 -23.57 -26.77
C ASP A 175 14.04 -23.59 -26.25
N THR A 176 14.36 -22.74 -25.27
CA THR A 176 15.70 -22.73 -24.64
C THR A 176 15.97 -24.03 -23.88
N GLU A 177 14.99 -24.54 -23.14
CA GLU A 177 15.08 -25.82 -22.45
C GLU A 177 15.30 -26.97 -23.43
N LYS A 178 14.56 -26.99 -24.55
CA LYS A 178 14.77 -27.97 -25.62
C LYS A 178 16.20 -27.93 -26.17
N ARG A 179 16.73 -26.74 -26.47
CA ARG A 179 18.12 -26.59 -26.97
C ARG A 179 19.16 -27.05 -25.95
N LEU A 180 18.93 -26.78 -24.66
CA LEU A 180 19.82 -27.24 -23.59
C LEU A 180 19.81 -28.77 -23.47
N ASN A 181 18.63 -29.38 -23.54
CA ASN A 181 18.49 -30.84 -23.52
C ASN A 181 19.16 -31.51 -24.73
N GLU A 182 19.02 -30.94 -25.92
CA GLU A 182 19.71 -31.41 -27.13
C GLU A 182 21.24 -31.34 -26.97
N ARG A 183 21.77 -30.23 -26.45
CA ARG A 183 23.21 -30.08 -26.14
C ARG A 183 23.69 -31.07 -25.08
N LEU A 184 22.89 -31.32 -24.06
CA LEU A 184 23.21 -32.29 -23.01
C LEU A 184 23.32 -33.71 -23.60
N GLN A 185 22.34 -34.12 -24.42
CA GLN A 185 22.38 -35.39 -25.13
C GLN A 185 23.60 -35.51 -26.06
N GLU A 186 23.95 -34.44 -26.78
CA GLU A 186 25.15 -34.43 -27.62
C GLU A 186 26.44 -34.66 -26.81
N MET A 187 26.55 -33.99 -25.65
CA MET A 187 27.68 -34.14 -24.73
C MET A 187 27.75 -35.55 -24.13
N GLU A 188 26.62 -36.13 -23.74
CA GLU A 188 26.55 -37.53 -23.26
C GLU A 188 27.01 -38.52 -24.34
N MET A 189 26.57 -38.33 -25.59
CA MET A 189 26.98 -39.17 -26.71
C MET A 189 28.49 -39.03 -27.01
N LYS A 190 29.04 -37.80 -26.91
CA LYS A 190 30.48 -37.56 -27.02
C LYS A 190 31.26 -38.25 -25.89
N HIS A 191 30.74 -38.20 -24.65
CA HIS A 191 31.35 -38.90 -23.51
C HIS A 191 31.37 -40.41 -23.71
N LYS A 192 30.22 -41.02 -24.07
CA LYS A 192 30.11 -42.46 -24.36
C LYS A 192 31.07 -42.91 -25.46
N ARG A 193 31.26 -42.10 -26.52
CA ARG A 193 32.24 -42.40 -27.57
C ARG A 193 33.69 -42.40 -27.05
N LYS A 194 34.06 -41.41 -26.22
CA LYS A 194 35.39 -41.35 -25.61
C LYS A 194 35.63 -42.50 -24.63
N GLU A 195 34.62 -42.86 -23.86
CA GLU A 195 34.65 -44.01 -22.95
C GLU A 195 34.89 -45.32 -23.73
N GLN A 196 34.17 -45.52 -24.84
CA GLN A 196 34.40 -46.67 -25.71
C GLN A 196 35.80 -46.68 -26.32
N GLU A 197 36.31 -45.53 -26.75
CA GLU A 197 37.68 -45.39 -27.27
C GLU A 197 38.74 -45.76 -26.21
N LEU A 198 38.52 -45.37 -24.96
CA LEU A 198 39.40 -45.74 -23.85
C LEU A 198 39.37 -47.25 -23.59
N ILE A 199 38.18 -47.87 -23.57
CA ILE A 199 38.02 -49.32 -23.42
C ILE A 199 38.79 -50.05 -24.54
N ASP A 200 38.70 -49.59 -25.78
CA ASP A 200 39.41 -50.23 -26.90
C ASP A 200 40.94 -50.04 -26.82
N LYS A 201 41.41 -48.88 -26.33
CA LYS A 201 42.83 -48.66 -26.02
C LYS A 201 43.32 -49.57 -24.89
N GLU A 202 42.54 -49.73 -23.82
CA GLU A 202 42.86 -50.65 -22.71
C GLU A 202 42.97 -52.10 -23.20
N ARG A 203 42.01 -52.56 -24.02
CA ARG A 203 42.08 -53.89 -24.66
C ARG A 203 43.32 -54.05 -25.53
N ASN A 204 43.72 -53.01 -26.26
CA ASN A 204 44.93 -53.06 -27.08
C ASN A 204 46.21 -53.14 -26.22
N ILE A 205 46.28 -52.37 -25.13
CA ILE A 205 47.38 -52.45 -24.17
C ILE A 205 47.48 -53.86 -23.58
N GLU A 206 46.35 -54.46 -23.19
CA GLU A 206 46.33 -55.81 -22.62
C GLU A 206 46.78 -56.87 -23.63
N ARG A 207 46.42 -56.73 -24.90
CA ARG A 207 46.94 -57.56 -25.99
C ARG A 207 48.47 -57.46 -26.09
N LEU A 208 49.01 -56.23 -26.10
CA LEU A 208 50.44 -56.00 -26.19
C LEU A 208 51.20 -56.53 -24.96
N LYS A 209 50.64 -56.42 -23.76
CA LYS A 209 51.20 -57.04 -22.55
C LYS A 209 51.27 -58.56 -22.69
N ASN A 210 50.20 -59.20 -23.18
CA ASN A 210 50.17 -60.65 -23.40
C ASN A 210 51.22 -61.09 -24.44
N GLU A 211 51.36 -60.34 -25.55
CA GLU A 211 52.43 -60.59 -26.53
C GLU A 211 53.83 -60.43 -25.94
N TRP A 212 54.03 -59.40 -25.11
CA TRP A 212 55.30 -59.19 -24.42
C TRP A 212 55.61 -60.31 -23.44
N HIS A 213 54.65 -60.73 -22.61
CA HIS A 213 54.79 -61.87 -21.70
C HIS A 213 55.11 -63.16 -22.44
N GLU A 214 54.50 -63.39 -23.60
CA GLU A 214 54.82 -64.55 -24.44
C GLU A 214 56.25 -64.51 -24.98
N LYS A 215 56.71 -63.36 -25.49
CA LYS A 215 58.11 -63.17 -25.91
C LYS A 215 59.08 -63.36 -24.75
N PHE A 216 58.75 -62.81 -23.58
CA PHE A 216 59.56 -62.95 -22.37
C PHE A 216 59.66 -64.41 -21.91
N ARG A 217 58.55 -65.17 -21.94
CA ARG A 217 58.55 -66.61 -21.66
C ARG A 217 59.47 -67.39 -22.62
N ARG A 218 59.44 -67.07 -23.92
CA ARG A 218 60.33 -67.69 -24.92
C ARG A 218 61.80 -67.37 -24.66
N LEU A 219 62.13 -66.13 -24.34
CA LEU A 219 63.50 -65.73 -23.98
C LEU A 219 64.00 -66.46 -22.74
N ASN A 220 63.20 -66.55 -21.68
CA ASN A 220 63.56 -67.30 -20.48
C ASN A 220 63.76 -68.79 -20.76
N LEU A 221 62.95 -69.38 -21.65
CA LEU A 221 63.14 -70.77 -22.05
C LEU A 221 64.46 -70.98 -22.77
N LEU A 222 64.80 -70.10 -23.73
CA LEU A 222 66.09 -70.14 -24.43
C LEU A 222 67.27 -69.97 -23.47
N GLN A 223 67.16 -69.06 -22.50
CA GLN A 223 68.18 -68.88 -21.48
C GLN A 223 68.38 -70.15 -20.64
N ARG A 224 67.30 -70.80 -20.18
CA ARG A 224 67.38 -72.07 -19.44
C ARG A 224 68.02 -73.19 -20.25
N ILE A 225 67.69 -73.28 -21.55
CA ILE A 225 68.32 -74.26 -22.45
C ILE A 225 69.82 -73.99 -22.54
N GLN A 226 70.24 -72.73 -22.70
CA GLN A 226 71.64 -72.35 -22.74
C GLN A 226 72.38 -72.69 -21.43
N GLU A 227 71.77 -72.39 -20.28
CA GLU A 227 72.32 -72.73 -18.96
C GLU A 227 72.48 -74.25 -18.78
N ASN A 228 71.53 -75.06 -19.24
CA ASN A 228 71.62 -76.52 -19.19
C ASN A 228 72.72 -77.07 -20.12
N VAL A 229 72.85 -76.55 -21.34
CA VAL A 229 73.91 -76.95 -22.28
C VAL A 229 75.30 -76.64 -21.72
N ILE A 230 75.46 -75.51 -21.02
CA ILE A 230 76.71 -75.17 -20.33
C ILE A 230 76.97 -76.16 -19.19
N ARG A 231 75.96 -76.45 -18.37
CA ARG A 231 76.07 -77.39 -17.24
C ARG A 231 76.48 -78.81 -17.66
N ASP A 232 75.91 -79.31 -18.76
CA ASP A 232 76.23 -80.64 -19.30
C ASP A 232 77.66 -80.73 -19.85
N ARG A 233 78.29 -79.61 -20.25
CA ARG A 233 79.69 -79.59 -20.70
C ARG A 233 80.69 -79.69 -19.56
N ASP A 234 80.36 -79.16 -18.39
CA ASP A 234 81.28 -79.06 -17.25
C ASP A 234 81.10 -80.20 -16.23
N THR A 235 80.19 -81.14 -16.48
CA THR A 235 80.01 -82.31 -15.61
C THR A 235 80.96 -83.44 -16.04
N PRO A 236 82.02 -83.76 -15.28
CA PRO A 236 82.86 -84.91 -15.58
C PRO A 236 82.03 -86.19 -15.42
N LEU A 237 82.15 -87.10 -16.38
CA LEU A 237 81.58 -88.46 -16.38
C LEU A 237 82.00 -89.24 -15.11
N GLN A 238 81.34 -88.99 -13.98
CA GLN A 238 81.36 -89.91 -12.85
C GLN A 238 80.42 -91.06 -13.17
N ARG A 239 81.02 -92.22 -13.47
CA ARG A 239 80.34 -93.52 -13.44
C ARG A 239 79.69 -93.66 -12.06
N HIS A 240 78.37 -93.76 -12.01
CA HIS A 240 77.69 -94.22 -10.80
C HIS A 240 77.00 -95.55 -11.08
N ASP A 241 77.42 -96.52 -10.25
CA ASP A 241 76.78 -97.80 -10.05
C ASP A 241 75.29 -97.64 -9.73
N TYR A 242 74.52 -98.57 -10.30
CA TYR A 242 73.10 -98.74 -10.05
C TYR A 242 72.87 -99.15 -8.59
N SER A 243 72.18 -98.30 -7.82
CA SER A 243 71.56 -98.68 -6.56
C SER A 243 70.08 -98.34 -6.62
N CYS A 244 69.27 -99.35 -6.93
CA CYS A 244 67.83 -99.34 -6.76
C CYS A 244 67.48 -99.11 -5.29
N HIS A 245 66.88 -97.95 -4.97
CA HIS A 245 66.02 -97.84 -3.81
C HIS A 245 64.66 -97.29 -4.23
N GLU A 246 63.68 -98.20 -4.26
CA GLU A 246 62.28 -97.90 -4.00
C GLU A 246 62.19 -97.05 -2.72
N GLN A 247 61.61 -95.85 -2.84
CA GLN A 247 61.02 -95.18 -1.70
C GLN A 247 59.62 -94.70 -2.05
N GLU A 248 58.76 -94.98 -1.08
CA GLU A 248 57.31 -95.04 -1.16
C GLU A 248 56.64 -93.69 -1.33
N SER A 249 55.48 -93.77 -1.97
CA SER A 249 54.45 -92.76 -2.09
C SER A 249 54.12 -92.05 -0.77
N LYS A 250 54.26 -90.72 -0.73
CA LYS A 250 53.40 -89.85 0.07
C LYS A 250 52.66 -88.87 -0.85
N LYS A 251 51.40 -89.19 -1.10
CA LYS A 251 50.39 -88.29 -1.65
C LYS A 251 50.12 -87.18 -0.63
N GLU A 252 50.71 -86.01 -0.80
CA GLU A 252 50.18 -84.79 -0.22
C GLU A 252 49.32 -84.09 -1.28
N SER A 253 48.04 -83.92 -0.96
CA SER A 253 47.06 -83.26 -1.80
C SER A 253 47.47 -81.82 -2.08
N PRO A 254 47.18 -81.28 -3.28
CA PRO A 254 47.33 -79.85 -3.53
C PRO A 254 46.40 -79.11 -2.57
N LYS A 255 46.95 -78.41 -1.58
CA LYS A 255 46.18 -77.41 -0.84
C LYS A 255 45.79 -76.35 -1.85
N ASP A 256 44.48 -76.17 -2.02
CA ASP A 256 43.87 -75.04 -2.69
C ASP A 256 44.51 -73.76 -2.16
N MET A 257 45.42 -73.18 -2.95
CA MET A 257 45.83 -71.80 -2.75
C MET A 257 44.65 -70.94 -3.16
N ASN A 258 43.90 -70.49 -2.17
CA ASN A 258 42.94 -69.41 -2.26
C ASN A 258 43.55 -68.23 -3.04
N HIS A 259 43.16 -68.11 -4.31
CA HIS A 259 43.38 -66.94 -5.14
C HIS A 259 42.58 -65.69 -4.67
N GLU A 260 41.89 -65.78 -3.52
CA GLU A 260 41.02 -64.73 -2.99
C GLU A 260 41.74 -63.66 -2.15
N THR A 261 43.06 -63.78 -1.94
CA THR A 261 43.82 -62.84 -1.09
C THR A 261 44.71 -61.84 -1.85
N PHE A 262 44.79 -61.90 -3.18
CA PHE A 262 45.65 -60.98 -3.96
C PHE A 262 44.88 -59.87 -4.70
N LEU A 263 43.56 -59.75 -4.51
CA LEU A 263 42.72 -58.70 -5.12
C LEU A 263 42.13 -57.69 -4.11
N LYS A 264 42.63 -57.65 -2.87
CA LYS A 264 42.14 -56.71 -1.84
C LYS A 264 43.01 -55.48 -1.58
N GLU A 265 44.04 -55.20 -2.39
CA GLU A 265 44.95 -54.08 -2.13
C GLU A 265 45.13 -53.08 -3.29
N VAL A 266 44.12 -52.96 -4.17
CA VAL A 266 44.05 -51.87 -5.18
C VAL A 266 42.67 -51.24 -5.20
N THR A 267 42.16 -50.83 -4.04
CA THR A 267 41.12 -49.80 -3.93
C THR A 267 41.48 -48.82 -2.84
N THR A 268 42.65 -48.17 -2.96
CA THR A 268 42.85 -46.88 -2.31
C THR A 268 42.07 -45.85 -3.10
N GLU A 269 40.95 -45.42 -2.51
CA GLU A 269 40.13 -44.30 -2.95
C GLU A 269 41.02 -43.09 -3.26
N LYS A 270 41.31 -42.86 -4.55
CA LYS A 270 41.67 -41.53 -5.01
C LYS A 270 40.41 -40.66 -4.85
N LYS A 271 40.35 -39.94 -3.73
CA LYS A 271 39.60 -38.68 -3.62
C LYS A 271 40.05 -37.77 -4.76
N VAL A 272 39.34 -37.83 -5.88
CA VAL A 272 39.40 -36.79 -6.91
C VAL A 272 38.78 -35.56 -6.27
N LYS A 273 39.65 -34.66 -5.81
CA LYS A 273 39.30 -33.26 -5.54
C LYS A 273 38.83 -32.69 -6.89
N ILE A 274 37.51 -32.65 -7.09
CA ILE A 274 36.91 -31.80 -8.11
C ILE A 274 37.15 -30.36 -7.62
N GLY A 275 38.30 -29.80 -8.00
CA GLY A 275 38.51 -28.37 -7.91
C GLY A 275 37.53 -27.72 -8.86
N GLY A 276 36.51 -27.06 -8.30
CA GLY A 276 35.65 -26.15 -9.04
C GLY A 276 36.52 -25.03 -9.62
N ALA A 277 36.89 -25.17 -10.88
CA ALA A 277 37.35 -24.06 -11.69
C ALA A 277 36.09 -23.26 -12.04
N TYR A 278 35.91 -22.14 -11.33
CA TYR A 278 34.98 -21.11 -11.76
C TYR A 278 35.35 -20.67 -13.18
N SER A 279 34.36 -20.77 -14.05
CA SER A 279 34.34 -20.21 -15.39
C SER A 279 34.62 -18.70 -15.30
N LYS A 280 35.73 -18.26 -15.89
CA LYS A 280 35.84 -16.92 -16.46
C LYS A 280 35.59 -17.10 -17.96
N GLU A 281 34.32 -17.08 -18.34
CA GLU A 281 33.96 -16.79 -19.72
C GLU A 281 34.05 -15.28 -19.92
N ALA A 282 34.86 -14.94 -20.91
CA ALA A 282 35.15 -13.61 -21.35
C ALA A 282 33.99 -13.08 -22.21
N ASP A 283 33.56 -11.87 -21.89
CA ASP A 283 32.83 -11.01 -22.81
C ASP A 283 33.73 -10.67 -24.01
N ALA A 284 33.38 -11.24 -25.17
CA ALA A 284 33.94 -10.87 -26.45
C ALA A 284 33.11 -9.73 -27.05
N HIS A 285 33.52 -8.49 -26.80
CA HIS A 285 33.18 -7.39 -27.69
C HIS A 285 34.42 -6.57 -28.11
N ARG A 286 34.67 -6.69 -29.43
CA ARG A 286 35.10 -5.63 -30.34
C ARG A 286 36.61 -5.31 -30.36
N GLY A 287 37.22 -5.73 -31.48
CA GLY A 287 38.64 -5.59 -31.75
C GLY A 287 39.13 -4.17 -31.98
N LYS A 288 40.45 -4.03 -31.82
CA LYS A 288 41.33 -3.07 -32.47
C LYS A 288 42.74 -3.64 -32.48
N ASP A 289 43.33 -3.65 -33.66
CA ASP A 289 44.67 -4.14 -33.96
C ASP A 289 45.75 -3.40 -33.16
N ILE A 290 46.62 -4.16 -32.49
CA ILE A 290 47.88 -3.64 -31.96
C ILE A 290 49.00 -4.64 -32.29
N GLU A 291 49.96 -4.17 -33.07
CA GLU A 291 51.21 -4.84 -33.44
C GLU A 291 51.99 -5.32 -32.21
N ILE A 292 52.33 -6.61 -32.19
CA ILE A 292 53.22 -7.21 -31.20
C ILE A 292 54.67 -7.08 -31.70
N LYS A 293 55.44 -6.18 -31.09
CA LYS A 293 56.91 -6.19 -31.13
C LYS A 293 57.42 -7.15 -30.04
N GLN A 294 58.22 -8.13 -30.45
CA GLN A 294 58.98 -8.98 -29.53
C GLN A 294 60.07 -8.19 -28.80
N PRO A 295 60.39 -8.54 -27.54
CA PRO A 295 61.71 -8.30 -26.99
C PRO A 295 62.46 -9.60 -26.67
N LYS A 296 63.77 -9.45 -26.86
CA LYS A 296 64.85 -10.43 -26.77
C LYS A 296 65.28 -10.69 -25.33
N GLU A 297 65.88 -11.88 -25.20
CA GLU A 297 67.08 -12.23 -24.43
C GLU A 297 67.07 -12.18 -22.89
N ALA A 298 67.37 -13.37 -22.37
CA ALA A 298 67.67 -13.81 -21.03
C ALA A 298 68.66 -12.93 -20.24
N THR A 299 68.43 -12.86 -18.93
CA THR A 299 69.50 -12.82 -17.94
C THR A 299 69.24 -13.82 -16.82
N GLU A 300 70.33 -14.48 -16.45
CA GLU A 300 70.52 -15.59 -15.52
C GLU A 300 70.27 -15.16 -14.07
N ILE A 301 69.43 -15.88 -13.32
CA ILE A 301 69.28 -15.74 -11.86
C ILE A 301 69.60 -17.09 -11.22
N LYS A 302 70.73 -17.13 -10.51
CA LYS A 302 71.13 -18.21 -9.59
C LYS A 302 70.41 -18.03 -8.25
N GLY A 303 69.85 -19.12 -7.73
CA GLY A 303 69.31 -19.17 -6.38
C GLY A 303 68.22 -20.23 -6.24
N VAL A 304 68.63 -21.49 -6.11
CA VAL A 304 67.71 -22.60 -5.79
C VAL A 304 67.53 -22.59 -4.27
N GLU A 305 66.51 -21.89 -3.79
CA GLU A 305 65.92 -22.16 -2.47
C GLU A 305 64.66 -23.01 -2.66
N SER A 306 64.53 -24.02 -1.80
CA SER A 306 63.54 -25.09 -1.85
C SER A 306 62.09 -24.58 -1.92
N ALA A 307 61.36 -25.00 -2.97
CA ALA A 307 60.00 -24.57 -3.27
C ALA A 307 58.92 -24.99 -2.24
N ASP A 308 59.27 -25.87 -1.28
CA ASP A 308 58.32 -26.35 -0.26
C ASP A 308 58.26 -25.46 0.99
N GLU A 309 59.28 -24.63 1.26
CA GLU A 309 59.27 -23.75 2.46
C GLU A 309 58.62 -22.38 2.21
N THR A 310 58.56 -21.91 0.97
CA THR A 310 57.91 -20.64 0.60
C THR A 310 56.39 -20.77 0.47
N ARG A 311 55.87 -21.97 0.14
CA ARG A 311 54.42 -22.20 0.00
C ARG A 311 53.69 -22.16 1.34
N LYS A 312 54.32 -22.64 2.43
CA LYS A 312 53.72 -22.65 3.77
C LYS A 312 53.70 -21.27 4.45
N LYS A 313 54.69 -20.41 4.15
CA LYS A 313 54.78 -19.03 4.71
C LYS A 313 53.86 -18.01 4.02
N TYR A 314 53.39 -18.28 2.80
CA TYR A 314 52.45 -17.40 2.10
C TYR A 314 50.98 -17.66 2.45
N ASP A 315 50.61 -18.91 2.77
CA ASP A 315 49.24 -19.23 3.19
C ASP A 315 48.93 -18.72 4.61
N ASP A 316 49.85 -18.84 5.57
CA ASP A 316 49.64 -18.33 6.94
C ASP A 316 49.62 -16.79 7.03
N ARG A 317 50.32 -16.07 6.13
CA ARG A 317 50.36 -14.60 6.13
C ARG A 317 49.13 -13.94 5.52
N ASN A 318 48.47 -14.57 4.55
CA ASN A 318 47.24 -14.04 3.97
C ASN A 318 46.03 -14.30 4.88
N ASP A 319 46.04 -15.39 5.64
CA ASP A 319 44.93 -15.72 6.55
C ASP A 319 44.90 -14.77 7.77
N LEU A 320 46.06 -14.39 8.31
CA LEU A 320 46.16 -13.38 9.39
C LEU A 320 45.78 -11.96 8.91
N ARG A 321 46.14 -11.59 7.67
CA ARG A 321 45.85 -10.24 7.12
C ARG A 321 44.37 -10.05 6.73
N CYS A 322 43.67 -11.13 6.39
CA CYS A 322 42.21 -11.12 6.20
C CYS A 322 41.47 -11.06 7.54
N ARG A 323 42.02 -11.67 8.61
CA ARG A 323 41.41 -11.67 9.94
C ARG A 323 41.55 -10.31 10.65
N GLU A 324 42.71 -9.66 10.58
CA GLU A 324 42.93 -8.33 11.18
C GLU A 324 42.11 -7.21 10.51
N LYS A 325 41.91 -7.24 9.18
CA LYS A 325 41.01 -6.28 8.52
C LYS A 325 39.53 -6.49 8.86
N SER A 326 39.13 -7.71 9.23
CA SER A 326 37.74 -8.01 9.61
C SER A 326 37.39 -7.57 11.03
N GLU A 327 38.37 -7.51 11.95
CA GLU A 327 38.14 -7.09 13.33
C GLU A 327 38.04 -5.56 13.46
N ASP A 328 38.80 -4.80 12.65
CA ASP A 328 38.72 -3.33 12.60
C ASP A 328 37.46 -2.80 11.87
N LEU A 329 36.78 -3.64 11.09
CA LEU A 329 35.49 -3.30 10.46
C LEU A 329 34.30 -3.70 11.34
N LYS A 330 34.41 -4.77 12.13
CA LYS A 330 33.36 -5.21 13.08
C LYS A 330 33.10 -4.23 14.22
N SER A 331 34.07 -3.38 14.56
CA SER A 331 33.90 -2.30 15.55
C SER A 331 33.29 -1.01 14.98
N LYS A 332 33.06 -0.93 13.65
CA LYS A 332 32.62 0.31 12.97
C LYS A 332 31.16 0.32 12.51
N LEU A 333 30.46 -0.82 12.49
CA LEU A 333 29.02 -0.87 12.25
C LEU A 333 28.24 -0.46 13.51
N ASN A 334 28.24 0.83 13.81
CA ASN A 334 27.41 1.41 14.86
C ASN A 334 26.17 2.03 14.23
N LEU A 335 25.08 1.25 14.19
CA LEU A 335 23.74 1.77 13.95
C LEU A 335 23.27 2.52 15.20
N THR A 336 22.56 3.62 15.01
CA THR A 336 21.92 4.36 16.09
C THR A 336 20.89 3.47 16.78
N SER A 337 20.77 3.56 18.11
CA SER A 337 19.82 2.68 18.82
C SER A 337 18.37 3.09 18.60
N PHE A 338 17.50 2.09 18.47
CA PHE A 338 16.06 2.27 18.23
C PHE A 338 15.24 1.42 19.20
N SER A 339 14.34 2.05 19.96
CA SER A 339 13.47 1.36 20.95
C SER A 339 11.99 1.33 20.60
N GLY A 340 11.55 2.16 19.63
CA GLY A 340 10.15 2.30 19.22
C GLY A 340 9.27 3.05 20.23
N MET A 341 9.85 3.86 21.12
CA MET A 341 9.07 4.68 22.06
C MET A 341 8.73 6.05 21.47
N GLU A 342 7.51 6.52 21.75
CA GLU A 342 7.06 7.88 21.46
C GLU A 342 6.64 8.55 22.79
N PRO A 343 7.26 9.69 23.17
CA PRO A 343 8.27 10.47 22.45
C PRO A 343 9.66 9.80 22.40
N VAL A 344 10.40 10.07 21.33
CA VAL A 344 11.74 9.50 21.09
C VAL A 344 12.75 10.03 22.14
N PRO A 345 13.50 9.15 22.84
CA PRO A 345 14.57 9.57 23.75
C PRO A 345 15.69 10.34 23.04
N ARG A 346 16.35 11.29 23.73
CA ARG A 346 17.37 12.20 23.15
C ARG A 346 18.58 11.55 22.45
N TYR A 347 18.76 10.23 22.56
CA TYR A 347 19.91 9.49 22.01
C TYR A 347 19.48 8.26 21.20
N GLU A 348 18.23 8.26 20.73
CA GLU A 348 17.67 7.21 19.91
C GLU A 348 17.16 7.81 18.60
N ALA A 349 17.23 7.02 17.54
CA ALA A 349 16.73 7.43 16.22
C ALA A 349 15.22 7.18 16.13
N THR A 350 14.54 7.95 15.28
CA THR A 350 13.22 7.59 14.77
C THR A 350 13.31 6.33 13.91
N PHE A 351 12.17 5.67 13.66
CA PHE A 351 12.17 4.48 12.81
C PHE A 351 12.64 4.77 11.38
N GLU A 352 12.26 5.92 10.81
CA GLU A 352 12.65 6.33 9.45
C GLU A 352 14.16 6.58 9.34
N GLU A 353 14.75 7.32 10.29
CA GLU A 353 16.19 7.54 10.36
C GLU A 353 16.95 6.22 10.51
N TRP A 354 16.49 5.36 11.42
CA TRP A 354 17.10 4.05 11.64
C TRP A 354 17.04 3.17 10.39
N LYS A 355 15.89 3.10 9.71
CA LYS A 355 15.71 2.34 8.47
C LYS A 355 16.64 2.85 7.37
N GLN A 356 16.80 4.16 7.24
CA GLN A 356 17.72 4.75 6.28
C GLN A 356 19.18 4.36 6.57
N GLU A 357 19.60 4.38 7.84
CA GLU A 357 20.93 3.91 8.23
C GLU A 357 21.15 2.43 7.87
N VAL A 358 20.14 1.58 8.08
CA VAL A 358 20.20 0.16 7.73
C VAL A 358 20.35 -0.03 6.21
N GLU A 359 19.59 0.71 5.39
CA GLU A 359 19.72 0.67 3.93
C GLU A 359 21.11 1.10 3.44
N CYS A 360 21.68 2.16 4.03
CA CYS A 360 23.06 2.56 3.72
C CYS A 360 24.07 1.47 4.06
N VAL A 361 23.87 0.77 5.18
CA VAL A 361 24.73 -0.31 5.64
C VAL A 361 24.58 -1.58 4.77
N LYS A 362 23.36 -1.91 4.32
CA LYS A 362 23.06 -3.04 3.43
C LYS A 362 23.82 -2.96 2.10
N ALA A 363 24.05 -1.75 1.59
CA ALA A 363 24.77 -1.55 0.32
C ALA A 363 26.27 -1.88 0.41
N ILE A 364 26.85 -1.87 1.62
CA ILE A 364 28.31 -1.94 1.82
C ILE A 364 28.73 -3.26 2.46
N TYR A 365 27.92 -3.80 3.38
CA TYR A 365 28.29 -4.90 4.25
C TYR A 365 27.54 -6.19 3.96
N SER A 366 28.08 -7.32 4.44
CA SER A 366 27.43 -8.63 4.29
C SER A 366 26.15 -8.71 5.13
N GLU A 367 25.14 -9.45 4.65
CA GLU A 367 23.85 -9.57 5.35
C GLU A 367 24.00 -10.04 6.80
N MET A 368 24.96 -10.94 7.07
CA MET A 368 25.23 -11.43 8.42
C MET A 368 25.77 -10.34 9.36
N ASP A 369 26.64 -9.47 8.86
CA ASP A 369 27.17 -8.35 9.65
C ASP A 369 26.08 -7.30 9.92
N VAL A 370 25.24 -7.02 8.92
CA VAL A 370 24.07 -6.14 9.07
C VAL A 370 23.11 -6.67 10.13
N LEU A 371 22.78 -7.97 10.09
CA LEU A 371 21.92 -8.60 11.10
C LEU A 371 22.48 -8.45 12.52
N GLN A 372 23.80 -8.64 12.69
CA GLN A 372 24.43 -8.46 14.00
C GLN A 372 24.37 -7.00 14.47
N ALA A 373 24.56 -6.03 13.57
CA ALA A 373 24.44 -4.61 13.88
C ALA A 373 23.00 -4.25 14.29
N ILE A 374 22.00 -4.70 13.52
CA ILE A 374 20.57 -4.52 13.83
C ILE A 374 20.25 -5.07 15.22
N ARG A 375 20.65 -6.30 15.52
CA ARG A 375 20.40 -6.94 16.83
C ARG A 375 20.97 -6.17 18.02
N LYS A 376 22.07 -5.43 17.82
CA LYS A 376 22.69 -4.58 18.85
C LYS A 376 21.99 -3.22 18.97
N ALA A 377 21.53 -2.66 17.86
CA ALA A 377 20.87 -1.36 17.80
C ALA A 377 19.46 -1.39 18.40
N LEU A 378 18.73 -2.49 18.21
CA LEU A 378 17.36 -2.63 18.68
C LEU A 378 17.28 -2.79 20.21
N LYS A 379 16.44 -1.98 20.85
CA LYS A 379 16.19 -1.97 22.30
C LYS A 379 14.70 -2.13 22.61
N GLY A 380 14.36 -2.27 23.89
CA GLY A 380 12.97 -2.17 24.38
C GLY A 380 11.97 -3.14 23.74
N GLN A 381 10.83 -2.60 23.31
CA GLN A 381 9.74 -3.37 22.70
C GLN A 381 10.09 -3.89 21.31
N VAL A 382 10.84 -3.10 20.53
CA VAL A 382 11.32 -3.48 19.20
C VAL A 382 12.18 -4.76 19.27
N LYS A 383 13.08 -4.84 20.25
CA LYS A 383 13.88 -6.05 20.47
C LYS A 383 13.02 -7.28 20.78
N ARG A 384 11.89 -7.12 21.48
CA ARG A 384 10.94 -8.22 21.74
C ARG A 384 10.25 -8.70 20.47
N ILE A 385 9.85 -7.79 19.57
CA ILE A 385 9.30 -8.15 18.26
C ILE A 385 10.31 -8.98 17.45
N MET A 386 11.58 -8.56 17.45
CA MET A 386 12.65 -9.30 16.79
C MET A 386 12.83 -10.71 17.37
N LEU A 387 12.69 -10.90 18.69
CA LEU A 387 12.79 -12.23 19.31
C LEU A 387 11.70 -13.20 18.80
N HIS A 388 10.52 -12.70 18.46
CA HIS A 388 9.42 -13.52 17.92
C HIS A 388 9.65 -13.96 16.46
N LEU A 389 10.49 -13.26 15.69
CA LEU A 389 10.82 -13.64 14.30
C LEU A 389 11.82 -14.81 14.23
N GLY A 390 12.51 -15.10 15.33
CA GLY A 390 13.50 -16.19 15.41
C GLY A 390 14.91 -15.82 14.94
N LEU A 391 15.87 -16.72 15.19
CA LEU A 391 17.30 -16.48 14.93
C LEU A 391 17.65 -16.42 13.43
N ASN A 392 16.80 -16.97 12.58
CA ASN A 392 17.01 -17.09 11.13
C ASN A 392 16.25 -16.01 10.33
N ALA A 393 15.73 -14.98 10.99
CA ALA A 393 15.09 -13.86 10.29
C ALA A 393 16.11 -13.11 9.42
N SER A 394 15.78 -12.94 8.14
CA SER A 394 16.55 -12.10 7.21
C SER A 394 16.40 -10.62 7.56
N VAL A 395 17.32 -9.79 7.05
CA VAL A 395 17.26 -8.32 7.27
C VAL A 395 15.93 -7.76 6.78
N GLN A 396 15.51 -8.17 5.59
CA GLN A 396 14.26 -7.73 4.96
C GLN A 396 13.03 -8.11 5.78
N MET A 397 13.01 -9.29 6.41
CA MET A 397 11.89 -9.72 7.25
C MET A 397 11.79 -8.86 8.53
N ILE A 398 12.93 -8.47 9.10
CA ILE A 398 12.97 -7.59 10.27
C ILE A 398 12.49 -6.19 9.87
N GLU A 399 13.02 -5.61 8.78
CA GLU A 399 12.61 -4.30 8.27
C GLU A 399 11.11 -4.26 7.99
N MET A 400 10.59 -5.25 7.25
CA MET A 400 9.16 -5.33 6.94
C MET A 400 8.32 -5.41 8.22
N LYS A 401 8.73 -6.21 9.21
CA LYS A 401 7.95 -6.34 10.46
C LYS A 401 7.99 -5.07 11.32
N LEU A 402 9.10 -4.35 11.31
CA LEU A 402 9.22 -3.08 12.00
C LEU A 402 8.51 -1.96 11.25
N GLU A 403 8.47 -2.01 9.92
CA GLU A 403 7.64 -1.14 9.09
C GLU A 403 6.16 -1.31 9.43
N ASP A 404 5.69 -2.55 9.53
CA ASP A 404 4.28 -2.81 9.85
C ASP A 404 3.91 -2.34 11.28
N ALA A 405 4.89 -2.24 12.19
CA ALA A 405 4.66 -1.91 13.61
C ALA A 405 4.93 -0.44 13.97
N TYR A 406 5.93 0.18 13.36
CA TYR A 406 6.42 1.53 13.66
C TYR A 406 6.59 2.39 12.41
N GLY A 407 6.41 1.80 11.22
CA GLY A 407 6.32 2.56 9.98
C GLY A 407 5.15 3.52 10.06
N ASN A 408 5.28 4.60 9.29
CA ASN A 408 4.33 5.69 9.27
C ASN A 408 3.07 5.33 8.45
N ILE A 409 2.56 4.11 8.65
CA ILE A 409 1.43 3.56 7.94
C ILE A 409 0.16 4.05 8.65
N ALA A 410 -0.27 5.27 8.29
CA ALA A 410 -1.58 5.72 8.66
C ALA A 410 -2.60 5.08 7.69
N SER A 411 -3.62 4.41 8.22
CA SER A 411 -4.69 3.87 7.37
C SER A 411 -5.34 5.00 6.59
N ARG A 412 -5.86 4.72 5.39
CA ARG A 412 -6.58 5.70 4.57
C ARG A 412 -7.62 6.48 5.37
N ASP A 413 -8.37 5.78 6.22
CA ASP A 413 -9.41 6.37 7.06
C ASP A 413 -8.81 7.26 8.16
N SER A 414 -7.67 6.88 8.74
CA SER A 414 -6.97 7.71 9.71
C SER A 414 -6.41 8.99 9.08
N ILE A 415 -5.85 8.90 7.86
CA ILE A 415 -5.34 10.06 7.12
C ILE A 415 -6.48 11.02 6.79
N LEU A 416 -7.58 10.50 6.23
CA LEU A 416 -8.75 11.31 5.89
C LEU A 416 -9.35 11.94 7.14
N SER A 417 -9.48 11.19 8.23
CA SER A 417 -9.97 11.71 9.50
C SER A 417 -9.07 12.84 10.02
N HIS A 418 -7.75 12.67 10.01
CA HIS A 418 -6.81 13.72 10.41
C HIS A 418 -6.88 14.94 9.51
N PHE A 419 -7.05 14.75 8.20
CA PHE A 419 -7.19 15.84 7.23
C PHE A 419 -8.46 16.65 7.45
N PHE A 420 -9.60 16.00 7.71
CA PHE A 420 -10.86 16.70 7.96
C PHE A 420 -10.98 17.32 9.34
N LEU A 421 -10.27 16.80 10.33
CA LEU A 421 -10.21 17.36 11.69
C LEU A 421 -9.10 18.41 11.86
N ALA A 422 -8.30 18.63 10.82
CA ALA A 422 -7.18 19.55 10.83
C ALA A 422 -7.68 20.99 10.58
N GLU A 423 -7.41 21.88 11.53
CA GLU A 423 -7.68 23.31 11.42
C GLU A 423 -6.39 24.11 11.62
N GLN A 424 -6.13 25.05 10.70
CA GLN A 424 -5.01 25.98 10.81
C GLN A 424 -5.20 26.88 12.03
N LYS A 425 -4.18 26.99 12.88
CA LYS A 425 -4.23 27.90 14.03
C LYS A 425 -4.02 29.35 13.61
N GLU A 426 -4.64 30.29 14.33
CA GLU A 426 -4.50 31.73 14.06
C GLU A 426 -3.04 32.22 14.13
N THR A 427 -2.19 31.53 14.88
CA THR A 427 -0.76 31.87 15.04
C THR A 427 0.15 31.19 14.01
N GLU A 428 -0.38 30.27 13.21
CA GLU A 428 0.38 29.45 12.27
C GLU A 428 0.35 30.05 10.87
N SER A 429 1.51 30.19 10.23
CA SER A 429 1.56 30.68 8.86
C SER A 429 1.00 29.65 7.87
N ILE A 430 0.49 30.12 6.73
CA ILE A 430 -0.03 29.24 5.66
C ILE A 430 1.05 28.25 5.19
N VAL A 431 2.31 28.65 5.21
CA VAL A 431 3.44 27.80 4.80
C VAL A 431 3.69 26.69 5.83
N GLU A 432 3.70 27.01 7.13
CA GLU A 432 3.85 26.01 8.19
C GLU A 432 2.69 25.01 8.17
N TRP A 433 1.46 25.51 7.98
CA TRP A 433 0.28 24.66 7.85
C TRP A 433 0.34 23.75 6.63
N GLY A 434 0.78 24.27 5.48
CA GLY A 434 0.98 23.49 4.26
C GLY A 434 2.01 22.37 4.46
N LEU A 435 3.15 22.68 5.07
CA LEU A 435 4.19 21.70 5.38
C LEU A 435 3.70 20.63 6.36
N TRP A 436 2.92 21.02 7.37
CA TRP A 436 2.30 20.09 8.32
C TRP A 436 1.34 19.12 7.62
N LEU A 437 0.52 19.62 6.70
CA LEU A 437 -0.39 18.80 5.90
C LEU A 437 0.39 17.87 4.97
N GLU A 438 1.44 18.36 4.31
CA GLU A 438 2.33 17.54 3.49
C GLU A 438 2.94 16.40 4.30
N GLU A 439 3.56 16.70 5.44
CA GLU A 439 4.22 15.73 6.31
C GLU A 439 3.24 14.65 6.83
N ARG A 440 2.04 15.04 7.25
CA ARG A 440 1.10 14.12 7.92
C ARG A 440 0.08 13.47 7.01
N CYS A 441 -0.35 14.12 5.94
CA CYS A 441 -1.39 13.60 5.06
C CYS A 441 -0.81 13.00 3.78
N PHE A 442 0.30 13.53 3.26
CA PHE A 442 0.80 13.14 1.95
C PHE A 442 2.06 12.26 2.03
N TYR A 443 3.02 12.56 2.91
CA TYR A 443 4.21 11.72 3.09
C TYR A 443 3.93 10.40 3.82
N LYS A 444 2.87 10.32 4.64
CA LYS A 444 2.42 9.07 5.28
C LYS A 444 1.73 8.08 4.33
N GLN A 445 1.54 8.44 3.07
CA GLN A 445 0.58 7.78 2.18
C GLN A 445 1.20 6.81 1.16
N VAL A 446 2.37 6.26 1.45
CA VAL A 446 2.95 5.21 0.60
C VAL A 446 2.67 3.84 1.22
N GLU A 447 1.43 3.36 1.11
CA GLU A 447 1.13 1.94 1.32
C GLU A 447 0.57 1.26 0.07
N ARG A 448 1.38 0.30 -0.40
CA ARG A 448 1.05 -1.02 -0.99
C ARG A 448 -0.28 -1.14 -1.72
N GLN A 449 -0.24 -0.89 -3.03
CA GLN A 449 -0.96 -1.72 -3.99
C GLN A 449 0.00 -2.76 -4.57
N GLN A 450 0.18 -3.89 -3.88
CA GLN A 450 0.65 -5.15 -4.45
C GLN A 450 -0.07 -6.30 -3.77
#